data_AF-A0A4D6XB87-F1
#
_entry.id   AF-A0A4D6XB87-F1
#
_cell.length_a   1.000
_cell.length_b   1.000
_cell.length_c   1.000
_cell.angle_alpha   90.00
_cell.angle_beta   90.00
_cell.angle_gamma   90.00
#
_symmetry.space_group_name_H-M   'P 1'
#
loop_
_entity.id
_entity.type
_entity.pdbx_description
1 polymer ?
#
loop_
_entity_poly.entity_id
_entity_poly.type
_entity_poly.pdbx_seq_one_letter_code
_entity_poly.pdbx_strand_id
1 'polypeptide(L)'
;MSNLPHIKKPCRDCPFRKDSLRGWLGKDRIIEILAADSFVCHKKTDMQCAGHMLINGQENAFVRTAERLRIPLDLSGGEQVFESKVACIEHHSREK
;
A
#
# COMPACT_ATOMS: atom_id res chain seq x y z
N MET A 1 1.37 17.29 -16.57
CA MET A 1 1.36 16.33 -15.45
C MET A 1 2.09 15.08 -15.91
N SER A 2 3.12 14.65 -15.20
CA SER A 2 3.80 13.38 -15.46
C SER A 2 2.84 12.23 -15.19
N ASN A 3 2.53 11.42 -16.21
CA ASN A 3 1.64 10.27 -16.08
C ASN A 3 2.40 9.07 -15.51
N LEU A 4 2.76 9.16 -14.22
CA LEU A 4 3.50 8.10 -13.54
C LEU A 4 2.60 6.87 -13.30
N PRO A 5 3.11 5.64 -13.46
CA PRO A 5 2.31 4.42 -13.42
C PRO A 5 1.94 4.03 -11.98
N HIS A 6 0.97 4.72 -11.38
CA HIS A 6 0.53 4.48 -10.01
C HIS A 6 -0.97 4.73 -9.81
N ILE A 7 -1.56 4.01 -8.87
CA ILE A 7 -2.93 4.25 -8.43
C ILE A 7 -2.93 5.40 -7.42
N LYS A 8 -3.87 6.35 -7.58
CA LYS A 8 -3.98 7.52 -6.69
C LYS A 8 -4.65 7.25 -5.34
N LYS A 9 -5.41 6.17 -5.21
CA LYS A 9 -6.20 5.85 -4.00
C LYS A 9 -6.27 4.33 -3.75
N PRO A 10 -6.23 3.85 -2.49
CA PRO A 10 -6.48 2.44 -2.17
C PRO A 10 -7.78 1.93 -2.82
N CYS A 11 -7.72 0.72 -3.38
CA CYS A 11 -8.91 0.09 -3.93
C CYS A 11 -9.91 -0.30 -2.82
N ARG A 12 -11.15 -0.61 -3.22
CA ARG A 12 -12.24 -1.00 -2.29
C ARG A 12 -11.90 -2.22 -1.43
N ASP A 13 -11.22 -3.18 -2.03
CA ASP A 13 -10.75 -4.48 -1.53
C ASP A 13 -9.25 -4.44 -1.28
N CYS A 14 -8.73 -3.32 -0.79
CA CYS A 14 -7.32 -3.17 -0.48
C CYS A 14 -7.00 -3.85 0.87
N PRO A 15 -6.02 -4.78 0.94
CA PRO A 15 -5.66 -5.42 2.20
C PRO A 15 -5.04 -4.45 3.22
N PHE A 16 -4.60 -3.28 2.77
CA PHE A 16 -4.05 -2.23 3.64
C PHE A 16 -5.12 -1.33 4.26
N ARG A 17 -6.41 -1.49 3.90
CA ARG A 17 -7.47 -0.67 4.49
C ARG A 17 -7.87 -1.16 5.88
N LYS A 18 -8.20 -0.23 6.77
CA LYS A 18 -8.69 -0.49 8.14
C LYS A 18 -9.99 -1.29 8.16
N ASP A 19 -10.81 -1.16 7.12
CA ASP A 19 -12.08 -1.88 6.93
C ASP A 19 -11.95 -3.18 6.12
N SER A 20 -10.71 -3.60 5.80
CA SER A 20 -10.48 -4.90 5.18
C SER A 20 -10.90 -6.04 6.11
N LEU A 21 -11.23 -7.19 5.53
CA LEU A 21 -11.62 -8.37 6.29
C LEU A 21 -10.45 -8.86 7.16
N ARG A 22 -10.69 -9.01 8.47
CA ARG A 22 -9.69 -9.50 9.43
C ARG A 22 -9.20 -10.89 9.04
N GLY A 23 -7.89 -11.11 9.09
CA GLY A 23 -7.27 -12.38 8.71
C GLY A 23 -7.29 -12.70 7.22
N TRP A 24 -7.75 -11.78 6.35
CA TRP A 24 -8.01 -12.11 4.95
C TRP A 24 -6.77 -12.57 4.18
N LEU A 25 -5.67 -11.85 4.32
CA LEU A 25 -4.45 -12.15 3.57
C LEU A 25 -3.57 -13.18 4.28
N GLY A 26 -3.70 -13.27 5.61
CA GLY A 26 -2.79 -14.02 6.45
C GLY A 26 -1.51 -13.25 6.80
N LYS A 27 -0.94 -13.58 7.95
CA LYS A 27 0.23 -12.90 8.54
C LYS A 27 1.44 -12.91 7.61
N ASP A 28 1.84 -14.09 7.15
CA ASP A 28 3.10 -14.25 6.42
C ASP A 28 3.07 -13.48 5.10
N ARG A 29 1.93 -13.53 4.41
CA ARG A 29 1.77 -12.83 3.14
C ARG A 29 1.74 -11.31 3.32
N ILE A 30 1.09 -10.77 4.35
CA ILE A 30 1.12 -9.32 4.56
C ILE A 30 2.52 -8.84 4.95
N ILE A 31 3.28 -9.63 5.73
CA ILE A 31 4.67 -9.32 6.08
C ILE A 31 5.54 -9.29 4.82
N GLU A 32 5.43 -10.31 3.96
CA GLU A 32 6.18 -10.38 2.70
C GLU A 32 5.92 -9.14 1.82
N ILE A 33 4.65 -8.78 1.65
CA ILE A 33 4.29 -7.62 0.83
C ILE A 33 4.80 -6.32 1.46
N LEU A 34 4.67 -6.14 2.79
CA LEU A 34 5.13 -4.92 3.47
C LEU A 34 6.66 -4.76 3.47
N ALA A 35 7.40 -5.87 3.36
CA ALA A 35 8.85 -5.89 3.24
C ALA A 35 9.35 -5.58 1.82
N ALA A 36 8.49 -5.66 0.81
CA ALA A 36 8.86 -5.34 -0.56
C ALA A 36 9.15 -3.84 -0.72
N ASP A 37 10.23 -3.49 -1.42
CA ASP A 37 10.61 -2.09 -1.69
C ASP A 37 9.57 -1.40 -2.60
N SER A 38 8.87 -2.17 -3.44
CA SER A 38 7.72 -1.70 -4.24
C SER A 38 6.71 -2.82 -4.47
N PHE A 39 5.47 -2.47 -4.80
CA PHE A 39 4.42 -3.46 -5.04
C PHE A 39 3.42 -2.97 -6.08
N VAL A 40 3.10 -3.83 -7.04
CA VAL A 40 2.12 -3.55 -8.10
C VAL A 40 0.69 -3.70 -7.59
N CYS A 41 -0.25 -2.97 -8.18
CA CYS A 41 -1.65 -3.09 -7.84
C CYS A 41 -2.21 -4.44 -8.34
N HIS A 42 -2.92 -5.17 -7.48
CA HIS A 42 -3.54 -6.45 -7.84
C HIS A 42 -4.67 -6.33 -8.86
N LYS A 43 -5.18 -5.12 -9.12
CA LYS A 43 -6.21 -4.84 -10.12
C LYS A 43 -5.68 -4.28 -11.44
N LYS A 44 -4.55 -3.59 -11.39
CA LYS A 44 -3.90 -2.93 -12.52
C LYS A 44 -2.42 -3.23 -12.41
N THR A 45 -2.01 -4.37 -12.94
CA THR A 45 -0.68 -4.96 -12.74
C THR A 45 0.44 -4.15 -13.40
N ASP A 46 0.08 -3.18 -14.25
CA ASP A 46 0.94 -2.16 -14.86
C ASP A 46 1.14 -0.92 -13.98
N MET A 47 0.49 -0.84 -12.81
CA MET A 47 0.48 0.34 -11.94
C MET A 47 0.97 0.01 -10.51
N GLN A 48 1.62 0.97 -9.85
CA GLN A 48 2.03 0.88 -8.45
C GLN A 48 0.84 0.98 -7.49
N CYS A 49 0.90 0.20 -6.39
CA CYS A 49 -0.18 0.09 -5.42
C CYS A 49 -0.25 1.30 -4.46
N ALA A 50 -1.39 2.01 -4.48
CA ALA A 50 -1.65 3.13 -3.57
C ALA A 50 -1.55 2.76 -2.09
N GLY A 51 -2.15 1.64 -1.68
CA GLY A 51 -2.14 1.23 -0.27
C GLY A 51 -0.74 0.91 0.24
N HIS A 52 0.08 0.27 -0.59
CA HIS A 52 1.48 -0.04 -0.27
C HIS A 52 2.32 1.25 -0.19
N MET A 53 2.15 2.18 -1.13
CA MET A 53 2.83 3.48 -1.09
C MET A 53 2.44 4.29 0.15
N LEU A 54 1.16 4.30 0.52
CA LEU A 54 0.66 5.05 1.68
C LEU A 54 1.17 4.48 3.01
N ILE A 55 1.17 3.15 3.18
CA ILE A 55 1.60 2.53 4.45
C ILE A 55 3.12 2.53 4.64
N ASN A 56 3.90 2.42 3.55
CA ASN A 56 5.36 2.40 3.62
C ASN A 56 6.00 3.78 3.49
N GLY A 57 5.32 4.77 2.92
CA GLY A 57 5.86 6.11 2.73
C GLY A 57 7.24 6.08 2.04
N GLN A 58 8.25 6.68 2.68
CA GLN A 58 9.64 6.74 2.17
C GLN A 58 10.37 5.40 2.11
N GLU A 59 9.87 4.36 2.79
CA GLU A 59 10.42 3.01 2.65
C GLU A 59 10.01 2.39 1.30
N ASN A 60 9.00 2.91 0.62
CA ASN A 60 8.66 2.51 -0.74
C ASN A 60 9.57 3.21 -1.77
N ALA A 61 10.26 2.45 -2.62
CA ALA A 61 11.14 2.96 -3.67
C ALA A 61 10.48 3.93 -4.62
N PHE A 62 9.20 3.71 -4.98
CA PHE A 62 8.51 4.57 -5.93
C PHE A 62 8.23 5.95 -5.33
N VAL A 63 7.74 5.99 -4.08
CA VAL A 63 7.53 7.23 -3.31
C VAL A 63 8.85 7.96 -3.13
N ARG A 64 9.88 7.25 -2.65
CA ARG A 64 11.23 7.80 -2.42
C ARG A 64 11.85 8.37 -3.68
N THR A 65 11.68 7.71 -4.82
CA THR A 65 12.21 8.17 -6.11
C THR A 65 11.44 9.39 -6.61
N ALA A 66 10.11 9.37 -6.54
CA ALA A 66 9.28 10.50 -6.95
C ALA A 66 9.59 11.77 -6.13
N GLU A 67 9.76 11.65 -4.81
CA GLU A 67 10.14 12.78 -3.97
C GLU A 67 11.52 13.34 -4.32
N ARG A 68 12.53 12.48 -4.52
CA ARG A 68 13.88 12.91 -4.94
C ARG A 68 13.87 13.67 -6.26
N LEU A 69 12.99 13.27 -7.18
CA LEU A 69 12.78 13.95 -8.46
C LEU A 69 11.82 15.15 -8.36
N ARG A 70 11.31 15.45 -7.16
CA ARG A 70 10.30 16.50 -6.91
C ARG A 70 9.04 16.34 -7.76
N ILE A 71 8.63 15.09 -8.01
CA ILE A 71 7.41 14.76 -8.75
C ILE A 71 6.31 14.40 -7.74
N PRO A 72 5.18 15.14 -7.71
CA PRO A 72 4.06 14.81 -6.82
C PRO A 72 3.33 13.55 -7.29
N LEU A 73 3.01 12.66 -6.34
CA LEU A 73 2.24 11.43 -6.58
C LEU A 73 0.73 11.58 -6.31
N ASP A 74 0.25 12.74 -5.86
CA ASP A 74 -1.18 13.02 -5.60
C ASP A 74 -1.95 11.88 -4.89
N LEU A 75 -1.30 11.18 -3.95
CA LEU A 75 -1.89 10.05 -3.23
C LEU A 75 -2.99 10.54 -2.29
N SER A 76 -4.08 9.80 -2.23
CA SER A 76 -5.27 10.09 -1.41
C SER A 76 -5.79 8.83 -0.74
N GLY A 77 -6.66 8.96 0.26
CA GLY A 77 -7.22 7.81 0.97
C GLY A 77 -6.34 7.25 2.08
N GLY A 78 -5.34 8.00 2.55
CA GLY A 78 -4.48 7.60 3.67
C GLY A 78 -5.27 7.35 4.95
N GLU A 79 -6.37 8.07 5.17
CA GLU A 79 -7.29 7.88 6.29
C GLU A 79 -7.94 6.49 6.33
N GLN A 80 -8.03 5.83 5.16
CA GLN A 80 -8.60 4.50 5.00
C GLN A 80 -7.56 3.40 5.27
N VAL A 81 -6.26 3.72 5.26
CA VAL A 81 -5.14 2.77 5.41
C VAL A 81 -4.73 2.66 6.88
N PHE A 82 -4.23 1.50 7.30
CA PHE A 82 -3.66 1.34 8.64
C PHE A 82 -2.57 2.39 8.93
N GLU A 83 -2.55 2.92 10.14
CA GLU A 83 -1.59 3.95 10.58
C GLU A 83 -0.18 3.40 10.77
N SER A 84 -0.05 2.08 10.94
CA SER A 84 1.25 1.41 11.07
C SER A 84 1.25 0.03 10.43
N LYS A 85 2.43 -0.40 10.00
CA LYS A 85 2.66 -1.78 9.53
C LYS A 85 2.28 -2.81 10.58
N VAL A 86 2.58 -2.52 11.86
CA VAL A 86 2.27 -3.41 12.98
C VAL A 86 0.76 -3.62 13.09
N ALA A 87 -0.04 -2.56 13.06
CA ALA A 87 -1.51 -2.68 13.11
C ALA A 87 -2.06 -3.48 11.91
N CYS A 88 -1.49 -3.28 10.72
CA CYS A 88 -1.86 -4.05 9.53
C CYS A 88 -1.52 -5.54 9.67
N ILE A 89 -0.32 -5.86 10.18
CA ILE A 89 0.13 -7.23 10.41
C ILE A 89 -0.75 -7.91 11.46
N GLU A 90 -1.03 -7.24 12.58
CA GLU A 90 -1.88 -7.78 13.63
C GLU A 90 -3.31 -8.08 13.13
N HIS A 91 -3.86 -7.20 12.29
CA HIS A 91 -5.18 -7.39 11.69
C HIS A 91 -5.23 -8.63 10.79
N HIS A 92 -4.16 -8.93 10.07
CA HIS A 92 -4.05 -10.14 9.21
C HIS A 92 -3.49 -11.36 9.93
N SER A 93 -3.07 -11.23 11.20
CA SER A 93 -2.54 -12.34 12.00
C SER A 93 -3.61 -13.18 12.70
N ARG A 94 -4.82 -12.64 12.86
CA ARG A 94 -5.93 -13.34 13.51
C ARG A 94 -6.68 -14.15 12.46
N GLU A 95 -6.87 -15.44 12.71
CA GLU A 95 -7.65 -16.31 11.82
C GLU A 95 -9.12 -15.87 11.75
N LYS A 96 -9.79 -16.30 10.67
CA LYS A 96 -11.24 -16.13 10.47
C LYS A 96 -12.02 -17.08 11.36
#